data_AF-A0A2V6HMK4-F1
#
_entry.id   AF-A0A2V6HMK4-F1
#
_cell.length_a   1.000
_cell.length_b   1.000
_cell.length_c   1.000
_cell.angle_alpha   90.00
_cell.angle_beta   90.00
_cell.angle_gamma   90.00
#
_symmetry.space_group_name_H-M   'P 1'
#
loop_
_entity.id
_entity.type
_entity.pdbx_description
1 polymer ?
#
loop_
_entity_poly.entity_id
_entity_poly.type
_entity_poly.pdbx_seq_one_letter_code
_entity_poly.pdbx_strand_id
1 'polypeptide(L)'
;MNMGWARPGLLVGVHTVRVLGIMFVILYAAGRLPVPFAPVAGWGDIFVGATALLVAWSAYRRPMNTRPLLWIWNLIGTADLIAAVGLGVISSPGPQRLIFAEPSSAIMTTLPWLLIPGFLVPLLFAVHIGIFIRLAKQDAG
;
A
#
# COMPACT_ATOMS: atom_id res chain seq x y z
N MET A 1 3.46 2.73 32.13
CA MET A 1 4.18 1.70 31.32
C MET A 1 4.35 2.22 29.91
N ASN A 2 5.55 2.65 29.54
CA ASN A 2 5.86 3.18 28.22
C ASN A 2 6.09 2.01 27.26
N MET A 3 5.03 1.55 26.59
CA MET A 3 5.07 0.36 25.75
C MET A 3 5.78 0.68 24.42
N GLY A 4 7.11 0.57 24.44
CA GLY A 4 8.03 0.93 23.35
C GLY A 4 8.05 -0.01 22.13
N TRP A 5 7.02 -0.82 21.87
CA TRP A 5 7.09 -1.94 20.93
C TRP A 5 6.82 -1.59 19.46
N ALA A 6 6.51 -0.35 19.10
CA ALA A 6 6.63 0.06 17.70
C ALA A 6 6.92 1.55 17.58
N ARG A 7 8.22 1.88 17.47
CA ARG A 7 8.66 3.16 16.90
C ARG A 7 7.97 3.33 15.53
N PRO A 8 7.50 4.53 15.13
CA PRO A 8 6.84 4.72 13.84
C PRO A 8 7.62 4.13 12.66
N GLY A 9 8.96 4.16 12.72
CA GLY A 9 9.81 3.54 11.71
C GLY A 9 9.63 2.03 11.53
N LEU A 10 9.27 1.27 12.57
CA LEU A 10 8.98 -0.16 12.42
C LEU A 10 7.67 -0.39 11.66
N LEU A 11 6.64 0.41 11.93
CA LEU A 11 5.37 0.35 11.19
C LEU A 11 5.58 0.74 9.72
N VAL A 12 6.36 1.80 9.47
CA VAL A 12 6.75 2.19 8.11
C VAL A 12 7.50 1.06 7.42
N GLY A 13 8.47 0.43 8.10
CA GLY A 13 9.29 -0.64 7.54
C GLY A 13 8.50 -1.88 7.08
N VAL A 14 7.36 -2.18 7.70
CA VAL A 14 6.48 -3.28 7.25
C VAL A 14 6.05 -3.08 5.78
N HIS A 15 5.87 -1.84 5.34
CA HIS A 15 5.45 -1.54 3.96
C HIS A 15 6.52 -1.84 2.91
N THR A 16 7.77 -2.17 3.27
CA THR A 16 8.78 -2.63 2.30
C THR A 16 8.32 -3.86 1.53
N VAL A 17 7.43 -4.69 2.11
CA VAL A 17 6.80 -5.81 1.40
C VAL A 17 6.09 -5.40 0.11
N ARG A 18 5.67 -4.13 -0.02
CA ARG A 18 5.01 -3.58 -1.21
C ARG A 18 5.91 -3.53 -2.44
N VAL A 19 7.23 -3.74 -2.31
CA VAL A 19 8.09 -3.98 -3.48
C VAL A 19 7.62 -5.17 -4.32
N LEU A 20 6.87 -6.12 -3.72
CA LEU A 20 6.18 -7.19 -4.44
C LEU A 20 5.13 -6.69 -5.45
N GLY A 21 4.78 -5.41 -5.45
CA GLY A 21 3.96 -4.77 -6.49
C GLY A 21 4.51 -4.92 -7.90
N ILE A 22 5.80 -5.24 -8.06
CA ILE A 22 6.40 -5.66 -9.32
C ILE A 22 5.67 -6.85 -9.96
N MET A 23 5.01 -7.70 -9.18
CA MET A 23 4.17 -8.77 -9.70
C MET A 23 2.99 -8.24 -10.53
N PHE A 24 2.39 -7.09 -10.19
CA PHE A 24 1.34 -6.48 -11.00
C PHE A 24 1.88 -6.03 -12.36
N VAL A 25 3.09 -5.45 -12.39
CA VAL A 25 3.76 -5.02 -13.62
C VAL A 25 4.10 -6.22 -14.51
N ILE A 26 4.61 -7.31 -13.92
CA ILE A 26 4.90 -8.55 -14.64
C ILE A 26 3.63 -9.19 -15.19
N LEU A 27 2.57 -9.29 -14.37
CA LEU A 27 1.28 -9.82 -14.81
C LEU A 27 0.65 -8.96 -15.91
N TYR A 28 0.80 -7.64 -15.84
CA TYR A 28 0.39 -6.74 -16.92
C TYR A 28 1.15 -7.02 -18.22
N ALA A 29 2.49 -7.08 -18.16
CA ALA A 29 3.33 -7.37 -19.31
C ALA A 29 3.03 -8.76 -19.91
N ALA A 30 2.61 -9.71 -19.08
CA ALA A 30 2.17 -11.04 -19.50
C ALA A 30 0.71 -11.09 -20.03
N GLY A 31 0.02 -9.94 -20.13
CA GLY A 31 -1.35 -9.87 -20.61
C GLY A 31 -2.37 -10.54 -19.66
N ARG A 32 -2.12 -10.50 -18.35
CA ARG A 32 -2.95 -11.15 -17.31
C ARG A 32 -3.68 -10.19 -16.38
N LEU A 33 -3.42 -8.89 -16.48
CA LEU A 33 -4.13 -7.86 -15.70
C LEU A 33 -4.48 -6.64 -16.55
N PRO A 34 -5.57 -5.91 -16.20
CA PRO A 34 -6.03 -4.76 -16.97
C PRO A 34 -5.24 -3.49 -16.67
N VAL A 35 -5.21 -2.61 -17.68
CA VAL A 35 -5.09 -1.16 -17.47
C VAL A 35 -6.46 -0.63 -17.02
N PRO A 36 -6.53 0.30 -16.05
CA PRO A 36 -5.43 0.96 -15.36
C PRO A 36 -5.00 0.28 -14.05
N PHE A 37 -5.67 -0.78 -13.61
CA PHE A 37 -5.42 -1.43 -12.33
C PHE A 37 -3.95 -1.81 -12.11
N ALA A 38 -3.38 -2.59 -13.02
CA ALA A 38 -2.04 -3.15 -12.84
C ALA A 38 -0.91 -2.11 -12.79
N PRO A 39 -0.83 -1.12 -13.71
CA PRO A 39 0.21 -0.10 -13.63
C PRO A 39 0.04 0.79 -12.41
N VAL A 40 -1.19 1.17 -12.04
CA VAL A 40 -1.43 2.02 -10.87
C VAL A 40 -1.03 1.29 -9.59
N ALA A 41 -1.57 0.08 -9.36
CA ALA A 41 -1.25 -0.71 -8.18
C ALA A 41 0.24 -1.07 -8.12
N GLY A 42 0.81 -1.54 -9.23
CA GLY A 42 2.20 -1.99 -9.28
C GLY A 42 3.20 -0.88 -9.02
N TRP A 43 3.11 0.24 -9.73
CA TRP A 43 4.05 1.34 -9.56
C TRP A 43 3.86 2.07 -8.23
N GLY A 44 2.62 2.22 -7.77
CA GLY A 44 2.33 2.78 -6.46
C GLY A 44 2.92 1.94 -5.33
N ASP A 45 2.70 0.62 -5.36
CA ASP A 45 3.25 -0.31 -4.38
C ASP A 45 4.79 -0.30 -4.38
N ILE A 46 5.43 -0.32 -5.55
CA ILE A 46 6.90 -0.23 -5.67
C ILE A 46 7.40 1.08 -5.06
N PHE A 47 6.76 2.21 -5.39
CA PHE A 47 7.15 3.52 -4.88
C PHE A 47 7.06 3.57 -3.35
N VAL A 48 5.92 3.17 -2.79
CA VAL A 48 5.71 3.17 -1.34
C VAL A 48 6.66 2.19 -0.65
N GLY A 49 6.83 0.98 -1.21
CA GLY A 49 7.68 -0.06 -0.63
C GLY A 49 9.16 0.28 -0.66
N ALA A 50 9.66 0.85 -1.75
CA ALA A 50 11.06 1.26 -1.87
C ALA A 50 11.36 2.46 -0.94
N THR A 51 10.45 3.44 -0.90
CA THR A 51 10.62 4.61 -0.02
C THR A 51 10.43 4.28 1.46
N ALA A 52 9.73 3.20 1.80
CA ALA A 52 9.52 2.77 3.19
C ALA A 52 10.83 2.60 3.96
N LEU A 53 11.88 2.01 3.37
CA LEU A 53 13.18 1.84 4.03
C LEU A 53 13.83 3.19 4.37
N LEU A 54 13.79 4.14 3.43
CA LEU A 54 14.35 5.47 3.61
C LEU A 54 13.58 6.27 4.68
N VAL A 55 12.25 6.21 4.64
CA VAL A 55 11.39 6.88 5.63
C VAL A 55 11.49 6.22 7.01
N ALA A 56 11.59 4.89 7.08
CA ALA A 56 11.80 4.17 8.34
C ALA A 56 13.15 4.54 8.97
N TRP A 57 14.20 4.62 8.16
CA TRP A 57 15.54 5.03 8.59
C TRP A 57 15.58 6.49 9.05
N SER A 58 14.92 7.41 8.34
CA SER A 58 14.84 8.81 8.77
C SER A 58 14.10 8.92 10.11
N ALA A 59 12.97 8.20 10.27
CA ALA A 59 12.22 8.15 11.52
C ALA A 59 13.03 7.53 12.68
N TYR A 60 13.94 6.60 12.38
CA TYR A 60 14.85 6.02 13.37
C TYR A 60 15.93 7.02 13.81
N ARG A 61 16.55 7.75 12.87
CA ARG A 61 17.61 8.73 13.17
C ARG A 61 17.11 10.00 13.88
N ARG A 62 15.80 10.26 13.85
CA ARG A 62 15.17 11.45 14.46
C ARG A 62 15.89 12.77 14.14
N PRO A 63 16.20 13.09 12.86
CA PRO A 63 16.57 14.45 12.53
C PRO A 63 15.43 15.40 12.96
N MET A 64 15.78 16.65 13.24
CA MET A 64 14.80 17.69 13.58
C MET A 64 13.72 17.72 12.47
N ASN A 65 12.45 17.52 12.84
CA ASN A 65 11.28 17.63 11.96
C ASN A 65 10.97 16.47 10.95
N THR A 66 11.04 15.20 11.35
CA THR A 66 10.56 14.07 10.49
C THR A 66 9.05 13.90 10.39
N ARG A 67 8.26 14.67 11.15
CA ARG A 67 6.80 14.46 11.26
C ARG A 67 6.04 14.75 9.95
N PRO A 68 6.29 15.86 9.23
CA PRO A 68 5.60 16.11 7.97
C PRO A 68 5.89 15.03 6.93
N LEU A 69 7.14 14.54 6.88
CA LEU A 69 7.52 13.42 6.01
C LEU A 69 6.69 12.17 6.29
N LEU A 70 6.54 11.80 7.57
CA LEU A 70 5.73 10.64 7.96
C LEU A 70 4.25 10.81 7.59
N TRP A 71 3.68 11.99 7.83
CA TRP A 71 2.29 12.30 7.47
C TRP A 71 2.05 12.19 5.96
N ILE A 72 2.88 12.86 5.17
CA ILE A 72 2.78 12.88 3.70
C ILE A 72 2.97 11.48 3.13
N TRP A 73 4.02 10.77 3.57
CA TRP A 73 4.30 9.41 3.10
C TRP A 73 3.15 8.46 3.44
N ASN A 74 2.59 8.55 4.65
CA ASN A 74 1.47 7.71 5.08
C ASN A 74 0.20 8.01 4.28
N LEU A 75 -0.04 9.28 3.92
CA LEU A 75 -1.15 9.68 3.06
C LEU A 75 -0.99 9.13 1.64
N ILE A 76 0.20 9.24 1.05
CA ILE A 76 0.49 8.69 -0.28
C ILE A 76 0.25 7.18 -0.31
N GLY A 77 0.80 6.45 0.67
CA GLY A 77 0.63 4.99 0.74
C GLY A 77 -0.83 4.55 0.96
N THR A 78 -1.61 5.33 1.70
CA THR A 78 -3.04 5.07 1.91
C THR A 78 -3.83 5.32 0.61
N ALA A 79 -3.58 6.44 -0.07
CA ALA A 79 -4.24 6.79 -1.32
C ALA A 79 -3.97 5.74 -2.41
N ASP A 80 -2.74 5.24 -2.46
CA ASP A 80 -2.36 4.17 -3.38
C ASP A 80 -3.14 2.87 -3.15
N LEU A 81 -3.28 2.40 -1.91
CA LEU A 81 -4.10 1.22 -1.61
C LEU A 81 -5.58 1.43 -1.98
N ILE A 82 -6.13 2.61 -1.72
CA ILE A 82 -7.51 2.95 -2.09
C ILE A 82 -7.66 2.90 -3.61
N ALA A 83 -6.71 3.48 -4.35
CA ALA A 83 -6.71 3.44 -5.81
C ALA A 83 -6.59 2.01 -6.33
N ALA A 84 -5.67 1.20 -5.80
CA ALA A 84 -5.48 -0.19 -6.19
C ALA A 84 -6.74 -1.03 -5.95
N VAL A 85 -7.36 -0.93 -4.77
CA VAL A 85 -8.61 -1.65 -4.46
C VAL A 85 -9.75 -1.16 -5.33
N GLY A 86 -9.93 0.15 -5.46
CA GLY A 86 -10.98 0.75 -6.28
C GLY A 86 -10.88 0.28 -7.73
N LEU A 87 -9.70 0.40 -8.34
CA LEU A 87 -9.45 -0.05 -9.71
C LEU A 87 -9.58 -1.58 -9.85
N GLY A 88 -9.12 -2.34 -8.86
CA GLY A 88 -9.24 -3.79 -8.83
C GLY A 88 -10.70 -4.23 -8.84
N VAL A 89 -11.55 -3.60 -8.01
CA VAL A 89 -12.99 -3.89 -7.93
C VAL A 89 -13.71 -3.51 -9.23
N ILE A 90 -13.50 -2.30 -9.73
CA ILE A 90 -14.23 -1.84 -10.93
C ILE A 90 -13.73 -2.47 -12.23
N SER A 91 -12.57 -3.13 -12.20
CA SER A 91 -12.05 -3.96 -13.31
C SER A 91 -12.38 -5.45 -13.15
N SER A 92 -13.00 -5.86 -12.04
CA SER A 92 -13.37 -7.26 -11.77
C SER A 92 -14.68 -7.60 -12.43
N PRO A 93 -14.89 -8.84 -12.92
CA PRO A 93 -16.22 -9.29 -13.30
C PRO A 93 -17.18 -9.18 -12.11
N GLY A 94 -18.35 -8.61 -12.34
CA GLY A 94 -19.38 -8.45 -11.33
C GLY A 94 -20.23 -7.20 -11.53
N PRO A 95 -21.25 -6.98 -10.67
CA PRO A 95 -22.15 -5.83 -10.76
C PRO A 95 -21.45 -4.47 -10.64
N GLN A 96 -20.29 -4.43 -9.98
CA GLN A 96 -19.49 -3.21 -9.75
C GLN A 96 -18.52 -2.91 -10.91
N ARG A 97 -18.50 -3.73 -11.98
CA ARG A 97 -17.59 -3.56 -13.11
C ARG A 97 -17.94 -2.28 -13.87
N LEU A 98 -16.97 -1.36 -13.96
CA LEU A 98 -17.05 -0.14 -14.78
C LEU A 98 -15.99 -0.13 -15.89
N ILE A 99 -14.93 -0.93 -15.75
CA ILE A 99 -13.84 -1.05 -16.72
C ILE A 99 -13.97 -2.39 -17.44
N PHE A 100 -14.26 -2.32 -18.74
CA PHE A 100 -14.50 -3.48 -19.60
C PHE A 100 -13.30 -3.87 -20.46
N ALA A 101 -12.13 -3.26 -20.23
CA ALA A 101 -10.88 -3.70 -20.83
C ALA A 101 -10.57 -5.15 -20.41
N GLU A 102 -10.04 -5.93 -21.35
CA GLU A 102 -9.56 -7.29 -21.10
C GLU A 102 -8.02 -7.33 -21.11
N PRO A 103 -7.40 -8.20 -20.28
CA PRO A 103 -8.04 -9.09 -19.31
C PRO A 103 -8.62 -8.33 -18.11
N SER A 104 -9.73 -8.79 -17.54
CA SER A 104 -10.26 -8.27 -16.27
C SER A 104 -9.33 -8.56 -15.07
N SER A 105 -9.62 -7.98 -13.89
CA SER A 105 -8.87 -8.27 -12.66
C SER A 105 -9.26 -9.58 -11.98
N ALA A 106 -10.04 -10.46 -12.64
CA ALA A 106 -10.56 -11.70 -12.06
C ALA A 106 -9.48 -12.62 -11.48
N ILE A 107 -8.26 -12.60 -12.03
CA ILE A 107 -7.13 -13.38 -11.50
C ILE A 107 -6.88 -13.10 -10.01
N MET A 108 -7.20 -11.90 -9.52
CA MET A 108 -7.07 -11.49 -8.12
C MET A 108 -8.06 -12.18 -7.17
N THR A 109 -8.99 -12.99 -7.68
CA THR A 109 -9.88 -13.84 -6.88
C THR A 109 -9.41 -15.30 -6.79
N THR A 110 -8.29 -15.63 -7.46
CA THR A 110 -7.74 -17.00 -7.52
C THR A 110 -6.48 -17.13 -6.67
N LEU A 111 -6.15 -18.35 -6.21
CA LEU A 111 -4.88 -18.59 -5.52
C LEU A 111 -3.69 -18.54 -6.50
N PRO A 112 -2.53 -17.98 -6.10
CA PRO A 112 -2.25 -17.38 -4.79
C PRO A 112 -2.66 -15.90 -4.67
N TRP A 113 -3.08 -15.28 -5.77
CA TRP A 113 -3.31 -13.83 -5.89
C TRP A 113 -4.38 -13.27 -4.94
N LEU A 114 -5.38 -14.07 -4.57
CA LEU A 114 -6.41 -13.73 -3.59
C LEU A 114 -5.84 -13.26 -2.25
N LEU A 115 -4.64 -13.71 -1.86
CA LEU A 115 -3.97 -13.26 -0.65
C LEU A 115 -3.66 -11.75 -0.67
N ILE A 116 -3.54 -11.15 -1.85
CA ILE A 116 -3.25 -9.72 -1.99
C ILE A 116 -4.45 -8.87 -1.54
N PRO A 117 -5.62 -8.89 -2.22
CA PRO A 117 -6.77 -8.11 -1.79
C PRO A 117 -7.42 -8.68 -0.53
N GLY A 118 -7.34 -10.00 -0.29
CA GLY A 118 -8.01 -10.66 0.84
C GLY A 118 -7.26 -10.55 2.17
N PHE A 119 -5.96 -10.28 2.17
CA PHE A 119 -5.16 -10.23 3.40
C PHE A 119 -4.12 -9.12 3.42
N LEU A 120 -3.20 -9.08 2.45
CA LEU A 120 -2.08 -8.14 2.47
C LEU A 120 -2.54 -6.68 2.41
N VAL A 121 -3.49 -6.35 1.53
CA VAL A 121 -4.00 -4.99 1.40
C VAL A 121 -4.72 -4.51 2.68
N PRO A 122 -5.69 -5.25 3.25
CA PRO A 122 -6.30 -4.89 4.54
C PRO A 122 -5.28 -4.74 5.68
N LEU A 123 -4.29 -5.64 5.76
CA LEU A 123 -3.24 -5.59 6.76
C LEU A 123 -2.42 -4.30 6.64
N LEU A 124 -1.91 -4.00 5.45
CA LEU A 124 -1.10 -2.81 5.21
C LEU A 124 -1.92 -1.52 5.40
N PHE A 125 -3.20 -1.53 5.05
CA PHE A 125 -4.09 -0.41 5.32
C PHE A 125 -4.25 -0.16 6.84
N ALA A 126 -4.40 -1.23 7.64
CA ALA A 126 -4.43 -1.11 9.09
C ALA A 126 -3.12 -0.56 9.68
N VAL A 127 -1.97 -0.90 9.09
CA VAL A 127 -0.67 -0.33 9.48
C VAL A 127 -0.62 1.18 9.20
N HIS A 128 -1.12 1.64 8.04
CA HIS A 128 -1.24 3.08 7.75
C HIS A 128 -2.14 3.81 8.77
N ILE A 129 -3.28 3.23 9.14
CA ILE A 129 -4.15 3.78 10.20
C ILE A 129 -3.38 3.86 11.53
N GLY A 130 -2.65 2.81 11.88
CA GLY A 130 -1.84 2.76 13.10
C GLY A 130 -0.74 3.83 13.16
N ILE A 131 -0.20 4.23 12.01
CA ILE A 131 0.74 5.35 11.87
C ILE A 131 0.01 6.69 12.08
N PHE A 132 -1.13 6.92 11.45
CA PHE A 132 -1.92 8.16 11.65
C PHE A 132 -2.31 8.38 13.12
N ILE A 133 -2.83 7.33 13.78
CA ILE A 133 -3.20 7.40 15.20
C ILE A 133 -2.00 7.80 16.07
N ARG A 134 -0.80 7.27 15.77
CA ARG A 134 0.41 7.59 16.51
C ARG A 134 0.86 9.03 16.28
N LEU A 135 0.81 9.52 15.04
CA LEU A 135 1.18 10.89 14.71
C LEU A 135 0.23 11.88 15.39
N ALA A 136 -1.09 11.64 15.33
CA ALA A 136 -2.09 12.50 15.97
C ALA A 136 -1.94 12.56 17.49
N LYS A 137 -1.61 11.44 18.16
CA LYS A 137 -1.34 11.43 19.61
C LYS A 137 -0.12 12.25 20.01
N GLN A 138 0.85 12.42 19.11
CA GLN A 138 2.01 13.29 19.36
C GLN A 138 1.70 14.77 19.10
N ASP A 139 0.56 15.11 18.48
CA ASP A 139 0.12 16.51 18.28
C ASP A 139 -0.68 17.01 19.50
N ALA A 140 -1.27 16.08 20.27
CA ALA A 140 -2.14 16.39 21.41
C ALA A 140 -1.41 16.49 22.77
N GLY A 141 -0.09 16.30 22.82
CA GLY A 141 0.72 16.38 24.04
C GLY A 141 2.00 17.15 23.79
#